data_AF-A0AA48R985-F1
#
_entry.id   AF-A0AA48R985-F1
#
_cell.length_a   1.000
_cell.length_b   1.000
_cell.length_c   1.000
_cell.angle_alpha   90.00
_cell.angle_beta   90.00
_cell.angle_gamma   90.00
#
_symmetry.space_group_name_H-M   'P 1'
#
loop_
_entity.id
_entity.type
_entity.pdbx_description
1 polymer ?
#
loop_
_entity_poly.entity_id
_entity_poly.type
_entity_poly.pdbx_seq_one_letter_code
_entity_poly.pdbx_strand_id
1 'polypeptide(L)' 'MNSTEKGQCIRLTEAAKLIGVSVGALRTERDRGRLVIWRVAGRDWVSLEEVDRLLREMLRRP' A
#
# COMPACT_ATOMS: atom_id res chain seq x y z
N MET A 1 7.71 5.12 -26.22
CA MET A 1 7.19 5.69 -24.96
C MET A 1 8.01 5.08 -23.84
N ASN A 2 8.83 5.92 -23.19
CA ASN A 2 9.81 5.51 -22.19
C ASN A 2 9.16 5.14 -20.86
N SER A 3 9.76 4.17 -20.19
CA SER A 3 9.28 3.38 -19.05
C SER A 3 9.13 4.14 -17.71
N THR A 4 8.36 5.23 -17.65
CA THR A 4 8.34 6.14 -16.49
C THR A 4 7.08 6.11 -15.61
N GLU A 5 6.17 5.13 -15.73
CA GLU A 5 4.92 5.14 -14.93
C GLU A 5 4.52 3.77 -14.36
N LYS A 6 5.49 2.90 -14.08
CA LYS A 6 5.23 1.86 -13.07
C LYS A 6 5.51 2.51 -11.72
N GLY A 7 4.47 3.06 -11.10
CA GLY A 7 4.54 3.64 -9.76
C GLY A 7 5.39 2.76 -8.84
N GLN A 8 6.31 3.37 -8.10
CA GLN A 8 7.26 2.63 -7.27
C GLN A 8 6.51 1.66 -6.36
N CYS A 9 6.87 0.38 -6.45
CA CYS A 9 6.24 -0.69 -5.70
C CYS A 9 7.11 -1.08 -4.52
N ILE A 10 6.49 -1.33 -3.38
CA ILE A 10 7.18 -1.76 -2.18
C ILE A 10 6.51 -3.01 -1.58
N ARG A 11 7.29 -3.76 -0.82
CA ARG A 11 6.77 -4.85 0.01
C ARG A 11 5.70 -4.33 0.95
N LEU A 12 4.62 -5.09 1.09
CA LEU A 12 3.58 -4.79 2.07
C LEU A 12 4.13 -4.70 3.51
N THR A 13 5.12 -5.52 3.84
CA THR A 13 5.81 -5.49 5.15
C THR A 13 6.61 -4.21 5.38
N GLU A 14 7.21 -3.65 4.33
CA GLU A 14 7.97 -2.40 4.45
C GLU A 14 7.03 -1.18 4.42
N ALA A 15 5.96 -1.21 3.61
CA ALA A 15 4.90 -0.21 3.66
C ALA A 15 4.28 -0.09 5.06
N ALA A 16 4.01 -1.22 5.71
CA ALA A 16 3.50 -1.27 7.08
C ALA A 16 4.43 -0.54 8.06
N LYS A 17 5.74 -0.75 7.95
CA LYS A 17 6.74 -0.04 8.77
C LYS A 17 6.78 1.46 8.47
N LEU A 18 6.75 1.84 7.19
CA LEU A 18 6.82 3.24 6.76
C LEU A 18 5.70 4.09 7.34
N ILE A 19 4.48 3.57 7.36
CA ILE A 19 3.32 4.32 7.86
C ILE A 19 2.95 4.00 9.31
N GLY A 20 3.72 3.14 9.98
CA GLY A 20 3.53 2.81 11.40
C GLY A 20 2.26 1.98 11.70
N VAL A 21 1.86 1.08 10.80
CA VAL A 21 0.70 0.18 11.02
C VAL A 21 1.08 -1.29 10.86
N SER A 22 0.18 -2.20 11.24
CA SER A 22 0.40 -3.64 11.02
C SER A 22 0.09 -4.06 9.58
N VAL A 23 0.72 -5.13 9.11
CA VAL A 23 0.37 -5.77 7.82
C VAL A 23 -1.09 -6.22 7.80
N GLY A 24 -1.62 -6.65 8.95
CA GLY A 24 -3.03 -6.99 9.11
C GLY A 24 -3.94 -5.79 8.83
N ALA A 25 -3.59 -4.61 9.34
CA ALA A 25 -4.35 -3.38 9.07
C ALA A 25 -4.38 -3.03 7.57
N LEU A 26 -3.25 -3.15 6.87
CA LEU A 26 -3.22 -2.94 5.42
C LEU A 26 -4.08 -3.96 4.64
N ARG A 27 -4.09 -5.22 5.07
CA ARG A 27 -4.99 -6.24 4.50
C ARG A 27 -6.45 -5.93 4.77
N THR A 28 -6.79 -5.43 5.96
CA THR A 28 -8.14 -4.95 6.26
C THR A 28 -8.55 -3.79 5.35
N GLU A 29 -7.66 -2.83 5.09
CA GLU A 29 -7.96 -1.73 4.16
C GLU A 29 -8.10 -2.22 2.71
N ARG A 30 -7.35 -3.26 2.30
CA ARG A 30 -7.60 -3.96 1.04
C ARG A 30 -9.00 -4.60 1.02
N ASP A 31 -9.38 -5.30 2.08
CA ASP A 31 -10.68 -5.96 2.17
C ASP A 31 -11.84 -4.95 2.18
N ARG A 32 -11.58 -3.71 2.61
CA ARG A 32 -12.47 -2.55 2.50
C ARG A 32 -12.46 -1.88 1.12
N GLY A 33 -11.69 -2.39 0.17
CA GLY A 33 -11.57 -1.83 -1.19
C GLY A 33 -10.76 -0.54 -1.28
N ARG A 34 -9.98 -0.19 -0.25
CA ARG A 34 -9.23 1.07 -0.17
C ARG A 34 -7.78 0.95 -0.59
N LEU A 35 -7.26 -0.27 -0.68
CA LEU A 35 -5.87 -0.55 -1.03
C LEU A 35 -5.81 -1.73 -1.99
N VAL A 36 -5.05 -1.64 -3.07
CA VAL A 36 -4.75 -2.81 -3.91
C VAL A 36 -3.46 -3.45 -3.43
N ILE A 37 -3.51 -4.77 -3.19
CA ILE A 37 -2.35 -5.59 -2.85
C ILE A 37 -2.27 -6.71 -3.87
N TRP A 38 -1.13 -6.85 -4.53
CA TRP A 38 -0.89 -7.98 -5.44
C TRP A 38 0.17 -8.92 -4.88
N ARG A 39 0.08 -10.19 -5.27
CA ARG A 39 1.00 -11.22 -4.82
C ARG A 39 1.90 -11.66 -5.96
N VAL A 40 3.21 -11.60 -5.74
CA VAL A 40 4.24 -12.03 -6.70
C VAL A 40 5.27 -12.87 -5.96
N ALA A 41 5.50 -14.09 -6.47
CA ALA A 41 6.44 -15.06 -5.88
C ALA A 41 6.21 -15.27 -4.37
N GLY A 42 4.95 -15.46 -3.97
CA GLY A 42 4.56 -15.73 -2.57
C GLY A 42 4.63 -14.53 -1.64
N ARG A 43 4.84 -13.32 -2.17
CA ARG A 43 5.02 -12.13 -1.34
C ARG A 43 4.08 -11.00 -1.79
N ASP A 44 3.59 -10.24 -0.81
CA ASP A 44 2.64 -9.16 -1.03
C ASP A 44 3.35 -7.83 -1.34
N TRP A 45 2.81 -7.11 -2.31
CA TRP A 45 3.31 -5.83 -2.80
C TRP A 45 2.16 -4.82 -2.91
N VAL A 46 2.53 -3.55 -2.80
CA VAL A 46 1.64 -2.41 -2.88
C VAL A 46 2.38 -1.24 -3.55
N SER A 47 1.65 -0.34 -4.20
CA SER A 47 2.24 0.86 -4.78
C SER A 47 2.44 1.92 -3.72
N LEU A 48 3.52 2.71 -3.81
CA LEU A 48 3.76 3.83 -2.89
C LEU A 48 2.67 4.90 -3.03
N GLU A 49 2.11 5.08 -4.23
CA GLU A 49 1.00 6.01 -4.47
C GLU A 49 -0.25 5.63 -3.68
N GLU A 50 -0.63 4.35 -3.67
CA GLU A 50 -1.78 3.88 -2.89
C GLU A 50 -1.54 3.96 -1.39
N VAL A 51 -0.30 3.71 -0.95
CA VAL A 51 0.08 3.89 0.47
C VAL A 51 -0.02 5.36 0.89
N ASP A 52 0.48 6.29 0.06
CA ASP A 52 0.37 7.74 0.34
C ASP A 52 -1.09 8.20 0.35
N ARG A 53 -1.91 7.73 -0.62
CA ARG A 53 -3.35 8.00 -0.63
C ARG A 53 -4.03 7.52 0.65
N LEU A 54 -3.76 6.27 1.05
CA LEU A 54 -4.33 5.69 2.27
C LEU A 54 -3.92 6.48 3.51
N LEU A 55 -2.64 6.87 3.62
CA LEU A 55 -2.13 7.66 4.74
C LEU A 55 -2.85 9.02 4.84
N ARG A 56 -3.02 9.72 3.72
CA ARG A 56 -3.77 11.00 3.67
C ARG A 56 -5.22 10.83 4.08
N GLU A 57 -5.88 9.74 3.68
CA GLU A 57 -7.26 9.43 4.10
C GLU A 57 -7.35 9.15 5.60
N MET A 58 -6.36 8.45 6.18
CA MET A 58 -6.30 8.18 7.62
C MET A 58 -6.10 9.46 8.44
N LEU A 59 -5.21 10.35 8.01
CA LEU A 59 -4.91 11.61 8.69
C LEU A 59 -6.06 12.65 8.61
N ARG A 60 -7.01 12.47 7.68
CA ARG A 60 -8.18 13.35 7.50
C ARG A 60 -9.38 12.98 8.37
N ARG A 61 -9.32 11.89 9.14
CA ARG A 61 -10.39 11.50 10.06
C ARG A 61 -10.21 12.24 11.39
N PRO A 62 -11.23 12.98 11.87
CA PRO A 62 -11.20 13.68 13.16
C PRO A 62 -11.19 12.71 14.35
#